data_AF-V4NKY6-F1
#
_entry.id   AF-V4NKY6-F1
#
_cell.length_a   1.000
_cell.length_b   1.000
_cell.length_c   1.000
_cell.angle_alpha   90.00
_cell.angle_beta   90.00
_cell.angle_gamma   90.00
#
_symmetry.space_group_name_H-M   'P 1'
#
loop_
_entity.id
_entity.type
_entity.pdbx_description
1 polymer ?
#
loop_
_entity_poly.entity_id
_entity_poly.type
_entity_poly.pdbx_seq_one_letter_code
_entity_poly.pdbx_strand_id
1 'polypeptide(L)'
;LKALTIEIICANSSQAKGRVERANKTLQDRLVKELRLAGISTMEAGNAFLPTFMADYNKRFAKAPFNDKDLHRPMTPRDRLDEAFTWRAERTLSQSLTLQYDNILFMIEPSEFAQAAIGQRVEVVDFPDGRLEVRYKGRSMPYRTFDKLRRVTETAVLENKRLGGLLTLIRQSQQSEPPGMRTSKGPKRRDQTKHMFSVG
;
A
#
# COMPACT_ATOMS: atom_id res chain seq x y z
N LEU A 1 12.50 2.90 -7.78
CA LEU A 1 13.03 2.06 -8.89
C LEU A 1 14.53 2.10 -9.07
N LYS A 2 15.24 3.21 -8.75
CA LYS A 2 16.72 3.25 -8.75
C LYS A 2 17.39 2.08 -8.01
N ALA A 3 16.82 1.64 -6.87
CA ALA A 3 17.29 0.49 -6.10
C ALA A 3 17.29 -0.85 -6.89
N LEU A 4 16.45 -0.95 -7.93
CA LEU A 4 16.38 -2.11 -8.83
C LEU A 4 17.09 -1.86 -10.17
N THR A 5 17.79 -0.73 -10.31
CA THR A 5 18.44 -0.30 -11.58
C THR A 5 17.43 -0.25 -12.73
N ILE A 6 16.18 0.13 -12.44
CA ILE A 6 15.16 0.32 -13.46
C ILE A 6 15.13 1.78 -13.86
N GLU A 7 15.48 2.03 -15.13
CA GLU A 7 15.52 3.34 -15.75
C GLU A 7 14.41 3.48 -16.79
N ILE A 8 13.87 4.70 -16.91
CA ILE A 8 12.87 5.00 -17.93
C ILE A 8 13.62 5.26 -19.23
N ILE A 9 13.44 4.36 -20.21
CA ILE A 9 13.89 4.59 -21.57
C ILE A 9 12.72 5.18 -22.35
N CYS A 10 12.81 6.46 -22.67
CA CYS A 10 11.84 7.10 -23.56
C CYS A 10 12.01 6.56 -24.98
N ALA A 11 10.94 6.05 -25.58
CA ALA A 11 10.97 5.58 -26.96
C ALA A 11 11.14 6.78 -27.90
N ASN A 12 12.38 6.99 -28.37
CA ASN A 12 12.71 8.08 -29.31
C ASN A 12 12.27 7.79 -30.76
N SER A 13 11.54 6.69 -31.01
CA SER A 13 10.99 6.37 -32.33
C SER A 13 9.49 6.05 -32.28
N SER A 14 8.74 6.62 -33.23
CA SER A 14 7.29 6.46 -33.38
C SER A 14 6.88 5.02 -33.72
N GLN A 15 7.74 4.25 -34.40
CA GLN A 15 7.43 2.89 -34.87
C GLN A 15 7.32 1.87 -33.73
N ALA A 16 8.17 1.95 -32.71
CA ALA A 16 8.07 1.06 -31.55
C ALA A 16 6.77 1.32 -30.77
N LYS A 17 6.46 2.60 -30.53
CA LYS A 17 5.24 3.02 -29.84
C LYS A 17 3.97 2.62 -30.60
N GLY A 18 3.91 2.85 -31.92
CA GLY A 18 2.73 2.52 -32.73
C GLY A 18 2.48 1.01 -32.94
N ARG A 19 3.46 0.14 -32.74
CA ARG A 19 3.25 -1.33 -32.71
C ARG A 19 2.69 -1.78 -31.35
N VAL A 20 3.27 -1.29 -30.26
CA VAL A 20 2.83 -1.58 -28.89
C VAL A 20 1.39 -1.09 -28.68
N GLU A 21 1.06 0.12 -29.11
CA GLU A 21 -0.29 0.68 -28.97
C GLU A 21 -1.36 -0.14 -29.71
N ARG A 22 -1.05 -0.65 -30.92
CA ARG A 22 -1.97 -1.51 -31.67
C ARG A 22 -2.21 -2.85 -30.98
N ALA A 23 -1.15 -3.52 -30.54
CA ALA A 23 -1.26 -4.78 -29.80
C ALA A 23 -2.05 -4.60 -28.50
N ASN A 24 -1.73 -3.55 -27.74
CA ASN A 24 -2.42 -3.22 -26.49
C ASN A 24 -3.90 -2.89 -26.72
N LYS A 25 -4.25 -2.16 -27.78
CA LYS A 25 -5.64 -1.87 -28.14
C LYS A 25 -6.42 -3.17 -28.41
N THR A 26 -5.85 -4.08 -29.20
CA THR A 26 -6.50 -5.38 -29.49
C THR A 26 -6.63 -6.23 -28.23
N LEU A 27 -5.61 -6.28 -27.39
CA LEU A 27 -5.62 -7.05 -26.14
C LEU A 27 -6.68 -6.51 -25.16
N GLN A 28 -6.68 -5.20 -24.89
CA GLN A 28 -7.56 -4.57 -23.91
C GLN A 28 -9.02 -4.59 -24.35
N ASP A 29 -9.32 -4.33 -25.63
CA ASP A 29 -10.69 -4.38 -26.15
C ASP A 29 -11.24 -5.82 -26.13
N ARG A 30 -10.40 -6.81 -26.48
CA ARG A 30 -10.83 -8.20 -26.54
C ARG A 30 -11.03 -8.82 -25.16
N LEU A 31 -10.09 -8.60 -24.23
CA LEU A 31 -10.20 -9.16 -22.88
C LEU A 31 -11.51 -8.78 -22.21
N VAL A 32 -11.93 -7.50 -22.31
CA VAL A 32 -13.20 -7.03 -21.73
C VAL A 32 -14.41 -7.74 -22.35
N LYS A 33 -14.39 -8.00 -23.67
CA LYS A 33 -15.46 -8.70 -24.37
C LYS A 33 -15.52 -10.19 -24.00
N GLU A 34 -14.37 -10.86 -23.93
CA GLU A 34 -14.29 -12.28 -23.56
C GLU A 34 -14.73 -12.49 -22.10
N LEU A 35 -14.33 -11.60 -21.17
CA LEU A 35 -14.83 -11.61 -19.80
C LEU A 35 -16.36 -11.47 -19.75
N ARG A 36 -16.93 -10.56 -20.56
CA ARG A 36 -18.39 -10.38 -20.65
C ARG A 36 -19.09 -11.61 -21.23
N LEU A 37 -18.54 -12.22 -22.27
CA LEU A 37 -19.08 -13.45 -22.88
C LEU A 37 -19.03 -14.64 -21.90
N ALA A 38 -18.01 -14.70 -21.06
CA ALA A 38 -17.88 -15.68 -19.99
C ALA A 38 -18.74 -15.37 -18.75
N GLY A 39 -19.47 -14.25 -18.73
CA GLY A 39 -20.30 -13.84 -17.58
C GLY A 39 -19.50 -13.51 -16.33
N ILE A 40 -18.21 -13.16 -16.46
CA ILE A 40 -17.31 -12.91 -15.34
C ILE A 40 -17.49 -11.49 -14.81
N SER A 41 -17.75 -11.37 -13.51
CA SER A 41 -17.95 -10.09 -12.83
C SER A 41 -17.13 -9.94 -11.54
N THR A 42 -16.30 -10.93 -11.18
CA THR A 42 -15.45 -10.91 -9.98
C THR A 42 -13.97 -10.97 -10.34
N MET A 43 -13.13 -10.41 -9.46
CA MET A 43 -11.68 -10.40 -9.66
C MET A 43 -11.11 -11.82 -9.63
N GLU A 44 -11.61 -12.67 -8.74
CA GLU A 44 -11.19 -14.06 -8.58
C GLU A 44 -11.47 -14.87 -9.84
N ALA A 45 -12.69 -14.77 -10.38
CA ALA A 45 -13.06 -15.44 -11.62
C ALA A 45 -12.28 -14.88 -12.83
N GLY A 46 -12.03 -13.57 -12.86
CA GLY A 46 -11.18 -12.93 -13.86
C GLY A 46 -9.76 -13.50 -13.84
N ASN A 47 -9.14 -13.57 -12.67
CA ASN A 47 -7.80 -14.12 -12.49
C ASN A 47 -7.72 -15.60 -12.90
N ALA A 48 -8.74 -16.40 -12.58
CA ALA A 48 -8.83 -17.79 -13.01
C ALA A 48 -8.99 -17.95 -14.53
N PHE A 49 -9.63 -16.99 -15.20
CA PHE A 49 -9.83 -17.00 -16.65
C PHE A 49 -8.59 -16.57 -17.47
N LEU A 50 -7.73 -15.71 -16.89
CA LEU A 50 -6.57 -15.14 -17.60
C LEU A 50 -5.66 -16.18 -18.28
N PRO A 51 -5.28 -17.32 -17.66
CA PRO A 51 -4.44 -18.32 -18.33
C PRO A 51 -5.06 -18.85 -19.63
N THR A 52 -6.35 -19.15 -19.61
CA THR A 52 -7.10 -19.64 -20.79
C THR A 52 -7.17 -18.58 -21.87
N PHE A 53 -7.48 -17.34 -21.50
CA PHE A 53 -7.50 -16.22 -22.45
C PHE A 53 -6.12 -15.97 -23.07
N MET A 54 -5.05 -15.98 -22.26
CA MET A 54 -3.68 -15.79 -22.75
C MET A 54 -3.28 -16.87 -23.75
N ALA A 55 -3.66 -18.14 -23.50
CA ALA A 55 -3.39 -19.23 -24.42
C ALA A 55 -4.10 -19.04 -25.77
N ASP A 56 -5.40 -18.71 -25.78
CA ASP A 56 -6.15 -18.43 -27.01
C ASP A 56 -5.64 -17.19 -27.75
N TYR A 57 -5.37 -16.10 -27.01
CA TYR A 57 -4.83 -14.87 -27.56
C TYR A 57 -3.48 -15.11 -28.22
N ASN A 58 -2.55 -15.78 -27.53
CA ASN A 58 -1.22 -16.06 -28.06
C ASN A 58 -1.28 -17.00 -29.27
N LYS A 59 -2.20 -17.98 -29.29
CA LYS A 59 -2.40 -18.83 -30.47
C LYS A 59 -2.76 -18.02 -31.73
N ARG A 60 -3.51 -16.93 -31.57
CA ARG A 60 -3.99 -16.10 -32.71
C ARG A 60 -3.02 -14.98 -33.08
N PHE A 61 -2.35 -14.38 -32.10
CA PHE A 61 -1.65 -13.10 -32.26
C PHE A 61 -0.19 -13.12 -31.85
N ALA A 62 0.30 -14.16 -31.17
CA ALA A 62 1.71 -14.23 -30.82
C ALA A 62 2.57 -14.33 -32.08
N LYS A 63 3.69 -13.63 -32.07
CA LYS A 63 4.69 -13.68 -33.11
C LYS A 63 5.96 -14.25 -32.50
N ALA A 64 6.55 -15.24 -33.17
CA ALA A 64 7.82 -15.79 -32.74
C ALA A 64 8.86 -14.65 -32.65
N PRO A 65 9.67 -14.61 -31.59
CA PRO A 65 10.73 -13.63 -31.49
C PRO A 65 11.74 -13.88 -32.62
N PHE A 66 12.38 -12.81 -33.10
CA PHE A 66 13.44 -12.95 -34.10
C PHE A 66 14.67 -13.69 -33.55
N ASN A 67 14.91 -13.56 -32.24
CA ASN A 67 15.96 -14.25 -31.51
C ASN A 67 15.34 -14.82 -30.23
N ASP A 68 15.52 -16.12 -29.99
CA ASP A 68 14.98 -16.86 -28.86
C ASP A 68 15.80 -16.70 -27.57
N LYS A 69 16.94 -16.01 -27.64
CA LYS A 69 17.79 -15.72 -26.48
C LYS A 69 17.01 -14.96 -25.41
N ASP A 70 16.98 -15.55 -24.21
CA ASP A 70 16.47 -14.89 -23.03
C ASP A 70 17.42 -13.76 -22.60
N LEU A 71 16.91 -12.53 -22.61
CA LEU A 71 17.62 -11.32 -22.19
C LEU A 71 17.11 -10.79 -20.84
N HIS A 72 16.22 -11.50 -20.16
CA HIS A 72 15.75 -11.10 -18.84
C HIS A 72 16.91 -11.20 -17.84
N ARG A 73 17.01 -10.17 -16.99
CA ARG A 73 17.95 -10.19 -15.86
C ARG A 73 17.35 -11.06 -14.74
N PRO A 74 18.06 -12.11 -14.27
CA PRO A 74 17.60 -12.86 -13.12
C PRO A 74 17.66 -12.00 -11.85
N MET A 75 16.74 -12.26 -10.94
CA MET A 75 16.71 -11.61 -9.64
C MET A 75 17.91 -12.07 -8.80
N THR A 76 18.60 -11.13 -8.17
CA THR A 76 19.70 -11.43 -7.24
C THR A 76 19.25 -11.22 -5.80
N PRO A 77 19.92 -11.81 -4.79
CA PRO A 77 19.63 -11.56 -3.38
C PRO A 77 19.77 -10.08 -2.96
N ARG A 78 20.43 -9.25 -3.79
CA ARG A 78 20.54 -7.80 -3.57
C ARG A 78 19.28 -7.05 -3.98
N ASP A 79 18.45 -7.62 -4.85
CA ASP A 79 17.21 -7.04 -5.35
C ASP A 79 16.09 -7.21 -4.31
N ARG A 80 16.15 -6.46 -3.21
CA ARG A 80 15.14 -6.53 -2.13
C ARG A 80 13.85 -5.83 -2.54
N LEU A 81 12.94 -6.54 -3.22
CA LEU A 81 11.68 -6.00 -3.73
C LEU A 81 10.81 -5.41 -2.62
N ASP A 82 10.70 -6.10 -1.48
CA ASP A 82 9.92 -5.63 -0.34
C ASP A 82 10.37 -4.25 0.13
N GLU A 83 11.68 -3.99 0.14
CA GLU A 83 12.24 -2.69 0.52
C GLU A 83 12.11 -1.66 -0.62
N ALA A 84 12.24 -2.09 -1.87
CA ALA A 84 12.23 -1.24 -3.05
C ALA A 84 10.84 -0.66 -3.37
N PHE A 85 9.77 -1.35 -2.98
CA PHE A 85 8.38 -0.93 -3.20
C PHE A 85 7.72 -0.29 -1.97
N THR A 86 8.47 -0.09 -0.89
CA THR A 86 7.97 0.64 0.29
C THR A 86 7.63 2.09 -0.02
N TRP A 87 6.56 2.59 0.61
CA TRP A 87 6.33 4.01 0.74
C TRP A 87 7.14 4.54 1.93
N ARG A 88 7.91 5.61 1.73
CA ARG A 88 8.76 6.20 2.77
C ARG A 88 8.35 7.63 3.05
N ALA A 89 8.20 7.94 4.33
CA ALA A 89 7.86 9.28 4.78
C ALA A 89 8.79 9.71 5.92
N GLU A 90 9.52 10.79 5.72
CA GLU A 90 10.37 11.35 6.78
C GLU A 90 9.52 12.15 7.78
N ARG A 91 9.73 11.92 9.07
CA ARG A 91 9.09 12.63 10.18
C ARG A 91 10.14 13.04 11.20
N THR A 92 9.86 14.07 11.98
CA THR A 92 10.71 14.46 13.10
C THR A 92 10.20 13.78 14.36
N LEU A 93 11.08 13.11 15.10
CA LEU A 93 10.72 12.50 16.39
C LEU A 93 10.63 13.59 17.46
N SER A 94 9.52 13.66 18.19
CA SER A 94 9.34 14.66 19.24
C SER A 94 10.14 14.35 20.50
N GLN A 95 10.23 15.33 21.41
CA GLN A 95 10.83 15.18 22.75
C GLN A 95 10.14 14.09 23.58
N SER A 96 8.87 13.79 23.32
CA SER A 96 8.12 12.73 24.01
C SER A 96 8.20 11.37 23.30
N LEU A 97 9.16 11.18 22.38
CA LEU A 97 9.30 9.97 21.56
C LEU A 97 8.05 9.68 20.72
N THR A 98 7.37 10.72 20.24
CA THR A 98 6.16 10.56 19.43
C THR A 98 6.32 11.16 18.03
N LEU A 99 5.61 10.58 17.06
CA LEU A 99 5.46 11.13 15.72
C LEU A 99 4.05 10.87 15.20
N GLN A 100 3.57 11.71 14.29
CA GLN A 100 2.28 11.50 13.63
C GLN A 100 2.48 11.07 12.18
N TYR A 101 1.78 10.01 11.79
CA TYR A 101 1.72 9.55 10.42
C TYR A 101 0.31 9.08 10.08
N ASP A 102 -0.27 9.69 9.05
CA ASP A 102 -1.62 9.44 8.56
C ASP A 102 -2.71 9.40 9.66
N ASN A 103 -2.70 10.45 10.50
CA ASN A 103 -3.59 10.66 11.65
C ASN A 103 -3.48 9.65 12.79
N ILE A 104 -2.50 8.75 12.74
CA ILE A 104 -2.14 7.87 13.86
C ILE A 104 -0.92 8.48 14.58
N LEU A 105 -0.98 8.50 15.91
CA LEU A 105 0.16 8.85 16.75
C LEU A 105 0.97 7.59 17.04
N PHE A 106 2.23 7.60 16.64
CA PHE A 106 3.21 6.56 16.94
C PHE A 106 4.01 6.99 18.16
N MET A 107 4.07 6.13 19.17
CA MET A 107 4.82 6.30 20.40
C MET A 107 5.97 5.30 20.39
N ILE A 108 7.20 5.77 20.20
CA ILE A 108 8.38 4.92 20.13
C ILE A 108 8.72 4.44 21.54
N GLU A 109 9.01 3.15 21.69
CA GLU A 109 9.39 2.58 22.96
C GLU A 109 10.74 3.17 23.42
N PRO A 110 10.84 3.65 24.67
CA PRO A 110 12.07 4.26 25.18
C PRO A 110 13.26 3.29 25.13
N SER A 111 14.33 3.74 24.49
CA SER A 111 15.64 3.08 24.47
C SER A 111 16.71 4.14 24.24
N GLU A 112 17.97 3.88 24.61
CA GLU A 112 19.08 4.82 24.35
C GLU A 112 19.15 5.23 22.87
N PHE A 113 18.87 4.28 21.98
CA PHE A 113 18.83 4.52 20.54
C PHE A 113 17.68 5.45 20.12
N ALA A 114 16.49 5.27 20.69
CA ALA A 114 15.33 6.13 20.43
C ALA A 114 15.52 7.54 21.02
N GLN A 115 16.14 7.63 22.20
CA GLN A 115 16.49 8.91 22.83
C GLN A 115 17.46 9.72 21.96
N ALA A 116 18.46 9.06 21.37
CA ALA A 116 19.37 9.72 20.41
C ALA A 116 18.68 10.19 19.12
N ALA A 117 17.49 9.67 18.80
CA ALA A 117 16.70 10.08 17.64
C ALA A 117 15.79 11.29 17.91
N ILE A 118 15.69 11.77 19.15
CA ILE A 118 14.86 12.93 19.50
C ILE A 118 15.29 14.18 18.72
N GLY A 119 14.32 14.87 18.14
CA GLY A 119 14.54 16.04 17.27
C GLY A 119 15.15 15.70 15.90
N GLN A 120 15.50 14.44 15.65
CA GLN A 120 16.08 14.00 14.39
C GLN A 120 15.00 13.55 13.39
N ARG A 121 15.39 13.48 12.12
CA ARG A 121 14.55 12.90 11.07
C ARG A 121 14.61 11.38 11.14
N VAL A 122 13.43 10.77 11.22
CA VAL A 122 13.21 9.32 11.20
C VAL A 122 12.36 8.97 9.98
N GLU A 123 12.54 7.77 9.44
CA GLU A 123 11.76 7.25 8.31
C GLU A 123 10.60 6.41 8.84
N VAL A 124 9.38 6.73 8.39
CA VAL A 124 8.25 5.80 8.44
C VAL A 124 8.24 5.03 7.13
N VAL A 125 8.38 3.71 7.21
CA VAL A 125 8.42 2.77 6.10
C VAL A 125 7.13 1.97 6.09
N ASP A 126 6.29 2.18 5.08
CA ASP A 126 4.99 1.53 4.89
C ASP A 126 5.10 0.51 3.76
N PHE A 127 4.93 -0.76 4.09
CA PHE A 127 5.15 -1.88 3.19
C PHE A 127 3.87 -2.24 2.42
N PRO A 128 3.97 -2.76 1.18
CA PRO A 128 2.80 -3.17 0.39
C PRO A 128 1.94 -4.26 1.03
N ASP A 129 2.46 -5.01 2.01
CA ASP A 129 1.73 -6.05 2.75
C ASP A 129 1.00 -5.51 4.00
N GLY A 130 1.17 -4.23 4.32
CA GLY A 130 0.56 -3.56 5.48
C GLY A 130 1.44 -3.47 6.71
N ARG A 131 2.66 -4.05 6.70
CA ARG A 131 3.65 -3.81 7.75
C ARG A 131 4.07 -2.34 7.76
N LEU A 132 4.41 -1.84 8.94
CA LEU A 132 4.94 -0.50 9.09
C LEU A 132 6.12 -0.52 10.06
N GLU A 133 7.18 0.18 9.71
CA GLU A 133 8.37 0.33 10.54
C GLU A 133 8.72 1.80 10.71
N VAL A 134 9.20 2.16 11.90
CA VAL A 134 9.84 3.46 12.14
C VAL A 134 11.33 3.23 12.27
N ARG A 135 12.12 3.81 11.36
CA ARG A 135 13.57 3.62 11.29
C ARG A 135 14.33 4.90 11.61
N TYR A 136 15.39 4.77 12.40
CA TYR A 136 16.41 5.80 12.58
C TYR A 136 17.75 5.22 12.14
N LYS A 137 18.51 5.94 11.29
CA LYS A 137 19.81 5.48 10.74
C LYS A 137 19.76 4.03 10.19
N GLY A 138 18.66 3.66 9.54
CA GLY A 138 18.45 2.33 8.96
C GLY A 138 18.05 1.22 9.96
N ARG A 139 17.99 1.50 11.26
CA ARG A 139 17.54 0.54 12.29
C ARG A 139 16.10 0.80 12.69
N SER A 140 15.29 -0.26 12.75
CA SER A 140 13.90 -0.20 13.20
C SER A 140 13.82 0.04 14.71
N MET A 141 12.84 0.84 15.12
CA MET A 141 12.52 1.13 16.51
C MET A 141 11.13 0.58 16.84
N PRO A 142 10.98 -0.13 17.97
CA PRO A 142 9.68 -0.62 18.41
C PRO A 142 8.77 0.56 18.78
N TYR A 143 7.47 0.41 18.52
CA TYR A 143 6.49 1.46 18.76
C TYR A 143 5.13 0.89 19.20
N ARG A 144 4.34 1.73 19.85
CA ARG A 144 2.90 1.55 20.05
C ARG A 144 2.16 2.62 19.29
N THR A 145 0.89 2.37 18.96
CA THR A 145 0.05 3.35 18.27
C THR A 145 -1.11 3.79 19.13
N PHE A 146 -1.44 5.07 19.00
CA PHE A 146 -2.68 5.65 19.48
C PHE A 146 -3.42 6.23 18.29
N ASP A 147 -4.53 5.59 17.93
CA ASP A 147 -5.37 6.04 16.82
C ASP A 147 -6.31 7.14 17.31
N LYS A 148 -6.03 8.38 16.89
CA LYS A 148 -6.85 9.55 17.23
C LYS A 148 -8.24 9.51 16.59
N LEU A 149 -8.43 8.69 15.56
CA LEU A 149 -9.71 8.53 14.85
C LEU A 149 -10.55 7.38 15.42
N ARG A 150 -10.00 6.56 16.32
CA ARG A 150 -10.70 5.44 16.90
C ARG A 150 -11.80 5.94 17.84
N ARG A 151 -13.04 5.84 17.37
CA ARG A 151 -14.23 6.04 18.21
C ARG A 151 -14.24 5.00 19.32
N VAL A 152 -14.58 5.43 20.54
CA VAL A 152 -14.62 4.55 21.70
C VAL A 152 -15.72 3.52 21.47
N THR A 153 -15.32 2.28 21.26
CA THR A 153 -16.25 1.14 21.29
C THR A 153 -16.45 0.82 22.76
N GLU A 154 -17.68 1.05 23.24
CA GLU A 154 -18.08 0.74 24.61
C GLU A 154 -17.85 -0.75 24.85
N THR A 155 -16.72 -1.12 25.46
CA THR A 155 -16.48 -2.49 25.91
C THR A 155 -17.36 -2.79 27.11
N ALA A 156 -17.84 -4.03 27.16
CA ALA A 156 -18.86 -4.57 28.06
C ALA A 156 -18.96 -3.86 29.44
N VAL A 157 -20.08 -3.15 29.60
CA VAL A 157 -20.75 -2.74 30.85
C VAL A 157 -19.85 -2.76 32.09
N LEU A 158 -19.16 -1.64 32.34
CA LEU A 158 -18.77 -1.31 33.70
C LEU A 158 -19.98 -0.70 34.39
N GLU A 159 -20.57 -1.41 35.35
CA GLU A 159 -21.61 -0.88 36.23
C GLU A 159 -21.03 0.23 37.12
N ASN A 160 -20.91 1.44 36.57
CA ASN A 160 -20.62 2.62 37.33
C ASN A 160 -21.73 3.65 37.07
N LYS A 161 -22.54 3.89 38.10
CA LYS A 161 -23.74 4.73 38.08
C LYS A 161 -23.53 6.14 37.50
N ARG A 162 -22.28 6.63 37.41
CA ARG A 162 -21.95 7.98 36.91
C ARG A 162 -21.28 8.00 35.54
N LEU A 163 -20.76 6.88 35.04
CA LEU A 163 -20.03 6.85 33.75
C LEU A 163 -20.98 6.69 32.55
N GLY A 164 -22.12 6.01 32.70
CA GLY A 164 -23.06 5.76 31.59
C GLY A 164 -23.62 7.03 30.93
N GLY A 165 -23.96 8.05 31.72
CA GLY A 165 -24.48 9.31 31.19
C GLY A 165 -23.45 10.08 30.36
N LEU A 166 -22.21 10.16 30.85
CA LEU A 166 -21.08 10.79 30.16
C LEU A 166 -20.71 10.05 28.87
N LEU A 167 -20.69 8.71 28.89
CA LEU A 167 -20.43 7.90 27.71
C LEU A 167 -21.52 8.07 26.64
N THR A 168 -22.78 8.23 27.05
CA THR A 168 -23.90 8.50 26.14
C THR A 168 -23.74 9.86 25.43
N LEU A 169 -23.34 10.90 26.17
CA LEU A 169 -23.04 12.22 25.60
C LEU A 169 -21.85 12.17 24.62
N ILE A 170 -20.78 11.45 24.97
CA ILE A 170 -19.61 11.24 24.10
C ILE A 170 -19.99 10.47 22.83
N ARG A 171 -20.89 9.49 22.93
CA ARG A 171 -21.42 8.76 21.76
C ARG A 171 -22.23 9.68 20.84
N GLN A 172 -23.11 10.50 21.39
CA GLN A 172 -23.92 11.44 20.60
C GLN A 172 -23.06 12.47 19.88
N SER A 173 -22.03 13.02 20.55
CA SER A 173 -21.11 13.96 19.90
C SER A 173 -20.31 13.28 18.78
N GLN A 174 -19.78 12.08 19.01
CA GLN A 174 -19.07 11.30 17.99
C GLN A 174 -19.94 10.91 16.78
N GLN A 175 -21.25 10.70 16.98
CA GLN A 175 -22.18 10.41 15.88
C GLN A 175 -22.53 11.66 15.05
N SER A 176 -22.57 12.83 15.68
CA SER A 176 -22.85 14.10 15.00
C SER A 176 -21.65 14.62 14.18
N GLU A 177 -20.42 14.24 14.56
CA GLU A 177 -19.23 14.61 13.80
C GLU A 177 -19.02 13.67 12.60
N PRO A 178 -18.74 14.20 11.40
CA PRO A 178 -18.37 13.37 10.26
C PRO A 178 -17.10 12.58 10.59
N PRO A 179 -16.93 11.35 10.05
CA PRO A 179 -15.72 10.57 10.26
C PRO A 179 -14.50 11.39 9.84
N GLY A 180 -13.51 11.52 10.74
CA GLY A 180 -12.28 12.24 10.40
C GLY A 180 -11.60 11.59 9.20
N MET A 181 -11.39 12.35 8.13
CA MET A 181 -10.74 11.83 6.92
C MET A 181 -9.23 11.69 7.14
N ARG A 182 -8.66 10.59 6.66
CA ARG A 182 -7.20 10.42 6.58
C ARG A 182 -6.57 11.32 5.52
N THR A 183 -5.26 11.46 5.59
CA THR A 183 -4.52 12.40 4.74
C THR A 183 -4.54 11.92 3.28
N SER A 184 -4.89 12.81 2.34
CA SER A 184 -4.87 12.49 0.91
C SER A 184 -3.46 12.34 0.32
N LYS A 185 -2.43 12.71 1.10
CA LYS A 185 -1.01 12.68 0.71
C LYS A 185 -0.32 11.34 1.03
N GLY A 186 -1.00 10.40 1.67
CA GLY A 186 -0.50 9.06 1.97
C GLY A 186 -0.69 8.07 0.82
N PRO A 187 -0.07 6.88 0.88
CA PRO A 187 -0.31 5.82 -0.08
C PRO A 187 -1.75 5.33 0.02
N LYS A 188 -2.35 4.95 -1.12
CA LYS A 188 -3.64 4.26 -1.13
C LYS A 188 -3.40 2.80 -0.74
N ARG A 189 -3.99 2.36 0.37
CA ARG A 189 -3.77 1.02 0.96
C ARG A 189 -4.84 0.00 0.59
N ARG A 190 -5.39 0.08 -0.64
CA ARG A 190 -6.54 -0.74 -1.06
C ARG A 190 -6.27 -2.24 -0.99
N ASP A 191 -5.03 -2.64 -1.27
CA ASP A 191 -4.63 -4.04 -1.42
C ASP A 191 -3.90 -4.60 -0.18
N GLN A 192 -3.68 -3.78 0.86
CA GLN A 192 -3.04 -4.24 2.09
C GLN A 192 -4.08 -4.96 2.95
N THR A 193 -3.98 -6.30 3.05
CA THR A 193 -4.94 -7.14 3.78
C THR A 193 -4.87 -7.03 5.30
N LYS A 194 -3.72 -6.59 5.85
CA LYS A 194 -3.49 -6.43 7.29
C LYS A 194 -2.91 -5.05 7.62
N HIS A 195 -3.48 -4.00 7.06
CA HIS A 195 -3.02 -2.65 7.39
C HIS A 195 -3.60 -2.18 8.74
N MET A 196 -2.75 -1.56 9.57
CA MET A 196 -3.18 -0.92 10.82
C MET A 196 -4.15 0.25 10.58
N PHE A 197 -4.17 0.76 9.37
CA PHE A 197 -4.99 1.87 8.92
C PHE A 197 -6.39 1.41 8.52
N SER A 198 -7.19 0.80 9.41
CA SER A 198 -8.58 0.45 9.08
C SER A 198 -9.33 1.67 8.54
N VAL A 199 -10.03 1.50 7.43
CA VAL A 199 -11.05 2.45 6.96
C VAL A 199 -12.27 2.17 7.85
N GLY A 200 -12.67 3.16 8.65
CA GLY A 200 -13.98 3.15 9.28
C GLY A 200 -15.05 3.45 8.25
#